data_AF-A0A963SFX6-F1
#
_entry.id   AF-A0A963SFX6-F1
#
_cell.length_a   1.000
_cell.length_b   1.000
_cell.length_c   1.000
_cell.angle_alpha   90.00
_cell.angle_beta   90.00
_cell.angle_gamma   90.00
#
_symmetry.space_group_name_H-M   'P 1'
#
loop_
_entity.id
_entity.type
_entity.pdbx_description
1 polymer ?
#
loop_
_entity_poly.entity_id
_entity_poly.type
_entity_poly.pdbx_seq_one_letter_code
_entity_poly.pdbx_strand_id
1 'polypeptide(L)'
;MKQYRNGLDSVVDDLARRQSFVEKMVEAHIGDLPAEAATGDTVSDSTTEAERTVDKVSSAIPEAANLARIEAQQLAFVERLTRYADRRAQAAAGAIRQLGLNPNALIASVDGTDARGGPFMSLATDHNGSLDPRFQRLGLSLARMDALVRGLAGIPQVHPANMEYISSGFGYRSDPITGGAAFHSGM
;
A
#
# COMPACT_ATOMS: atom_id res chain seq x y z
N MET A 1 42.70 4.38 16.49
CA MET A 1 42.13 5.37 15.55
C MET A 1 42.03 4.84 14.12
N LYS A 2 43.11 4.45 13.41
CA LYS A 2 43.02 3.95 12.01
C LYS A 2 42.17 2.69 11.82
N GLN A 3 42.32 1.67 12.65
CA GLN A 3 41.50 0.43 12.56
C GLN A 3 40.01 0.68 12.83
N TYR A 4 39.68 1.63 13.71
CA TYR A 4 38.30 2.01 14.02
C TYR A 4 37.62 2.70 12.82
N ARG A 5 38.33 3.63 12.14
CA ARG A 5 37.85 4.26 10.90
C ARG A 5 37.62 3.25 9.78
N ASN A 6 38.59 2.37 9.53
CA ASN A 6 38.44 1.33 8.50
C ASN A 6 37.25 0.39 8.78
N GLY A 7 36.97 0.12 10.06
CA GLY A 7 35.80 -0.65 10.48
C GLY A 7 34.49 0.05 10.15
N LEU A 8 34.39 1.35 10.42
CA LEU A 8 33.19 2.14 10.09
C LEU A 8 32.92 2.18 8.59
N ASP A 9 33.95 2.36 7.77
CA ASP A 9 33.81 2.36 6.31
C ASP A 9 33.30 1.00 5.78
N SER A 10 33.78 -0.12 6.35
CA SER A 10 33.26 -1.44 5.98
C SER A 10 31.79 -1.65 6.37
N VAL A 11 31.36 -1.15 7.55
CA VAL A 11 29.96 -1.25 7.99
C VAL A 11 29.03 -0.42 7.11
N VAL A 12 29.48 0.79 6.73
CA VAL A 12 28.79 1.64 5.75
C VAL A 12 28.60 0.89 4.44
N ASP A 13 29.69 0.38 3.88
CA ASP A 13 29.68 -0.33 2.61
C ASP A 13 28.70 -1.52 2.62
N ASP A 14 28.70 -2.28 3.72
CA ASP A 14 27.76 -3.38 3.92
C ASP A 14 26.30 -2.91 3.97
N LEU A 15 26.02 -1.81 4.65
CA LEU A 15 24.67 -1.22 4.74
C LEU A 15 24.19 -0.74 3.36
N ALA A 16 25.04 -0.06 2.60
CA ALA A 16 24.71 0.39 1.24
C ALA A 16 24.44 -0.79 0.29
N ARG A 17 25.25 -1.87 0.39
CA ARG A 17 25.03 -3.10 -0.39
C ARG A 17 23.71 -3.78 -0.02
N ARG A 18 23.38 -3.87 1.27
CA ARG A 18 22.10 -4.44 1.74
C ARG A 18 20.91 -3.62 1.26
N GLN A 19 20.99 -2.30 1.36
CA GLN A 19 19.96 -1.39 0.84
C GLN A 19 19.73 -1.60 -0.66
N SER A 20 20.82 -1.60 -1.44
CA SER A 20 20.76 -1.84 -2.90
C SER A 20 20.17 -3.21 -3.24
N PHE A 21 20.48 -4.24 -2.46
CA PHE A 21 19.90 -5.56 -2.63
C PHE A 21 18.38 -5.56 -2.38
N VAL A 22 17.93 -4.93 -1.29
CA VAL A 22 16.50 -4.81 -0.96
C VAL A 22 15.75 -4.07 -2.06
N GLU A 23 16.31 -2.97 -2.57
CA GLU A 23 15.75 -2.22 -3.69
C GLU A 23 15.55 -3.09 -4.92
N LYS A 24 16.58 -3.83 -5.33
CA LYS A 24 16.52 -4.74 -6.49
C LYS A 24 15.52 -5.88 -6.27
N MET A 25 15.43 -6.41 -5.06
CA MET A 25 14.46 -7.45 -4.73
C MET A 25 13.03 -6.92 -4.81
N VAL A 26 12.80 -5.70 -4.30
CA VAL A 26 11.51 -5.02 -4.42
C VAL A 26 11.17 -4.77 -5.87
N GLU A 27 12.11 -4.23 -6.66
CA GLU A 27 11.93 -4.00 -8.09
C GLU A 27 11.60 -5.29 -8.84
N ALA A 28 12.30 -6.39 -8.53
CA ALA A 28 12.06 -7.69 -9.16
C ALA A 28 10.67 -8.30 -8.84
N HIS A 29 10.13 -8.05 -7.64
CA HIS A 29 8.85 -8.63 -7.19
C HIS A 29 7.64 -7.70 -7.37
N ILE A 30 7.86 -6.40 -7.32
CA ILE A 30 6.83 -5.37 -7.24
C ILE A 30 6.84 -4.48 -8.51
N GLY A 31 7.91 -4.55 -9.29
CA GLY A 31 8.15 -3.71 -10.47
C GLY A 31 8.84 -2.39 -10.10
N ASP A 32 9.06 -1.55 -11.11
CA ASP A 32 9.78 -0.29 -10.96
C ASP A 32 9.09 0.62 -9.95
N LEU A 33 9.86 1.05 -8.94
CA LEU A 33 9.40 2.09 -8.04
C LEU A 33 9.47 3.45 -8.73
N PRO A 34 8.49 4.33 -8.51
CA PRO A 34 8.50 5.65 -9.11
C PRO A 34 9.65 6.48 -8.53
N ALA A 35 10.63 6.80 -9.39
CA ALA A 35 11.74 7.68 -9.02
C ALA A 35 11.24 9.12 -8.77
N GLU A 36 10.41 9.62 -9.68
CA GLU A 36 9.90 11.00 -9.65
C GLU A 36 8.50 11.10 -9.04
N ALA A 37 8.25 12.23 -8.38
CA ALA A 37 6.93 12.60 -7.90
C ALA A 37 6.00 12.92 -9.10
N ALA A 38 4.80 12.34 -9.10
CA ALA A 38 3.76 12.63 -10.08
C ALA A 38 2.73 13.62 -9.52
N THR A 39 1.95 14.24 -10.39
CA THR A 39 0.85 15.12 -9.98
C THR A 39 -0.14 14.35 -9.10
N GLY A 40 -0.35 14.84 -7.87
CA GLY A 40 -1.22 14.21 -6.89
C GLY A 40 -0.53 13.25 -5.90
N ASP A 41 0.79 13.04 -6.02
CA ASP A 41 1.57 12.37 -4.98
C ASP A 41 1.58 13.24 -3.70
N THR A 42 1.51 12.59 -2.54
CA THR A 42 1.43 13.26 -1.22
C THR A 42 2.71 13.14 -0.40
N VAL A 43 3.77 12.61 -1.02
CA VAL A 43 5.05 12.31 -0.41
C VAL A 43 6.07 13.33 -0.89
N SER A 44 6.68 14.06 0.05
CA SER A 44 7.75 15.01 -0.25
C SER A 44 8.95 14.33 -0.92
N ASP A 45 9.73 15.10 -1.66
CA ASP A 45 11.05 14.70 -2.14
C ASP A 45 12.12 15.30 -1.22
N SER A 46 12.82 14.46 -0.47
CA SER A 46 13.86 14.90 0.45
C SER A 46 15.27 14.90 -0.16
N THR A 47 15.42 14.63 -1.46
CA THR A 47 16.74 14.43 -2.09
C THR A 47 17.67 15.62 -1.84
N THR A 48 17.22 16.85 -2.10
CA THR A 48 18.05 18.04 -1.91
C THR A 48 18.32 18.35 -0.42
N GLU A 49 17.37 18.10 0.49
CA GLU A 49 17.60 18.24 1.93
C GLU A 49 18.65 17.24 2.42
N ALA A 50 18.59 16.02 1.92
CA ALA A 50 19.52 14.96 2.25
C ALA A 50 20.93 15.26 1.72
N GLU A 51 21.06 15.75 0.49
CA GLU A 51 22.35 16.22 -0.07
C GLU A 51 22.96 17.33 0.78
N ARG A 52 22.17 18.34 1.17
CA ARG A 52 22.67 19.41 2.05
C ARG A 52 23.10 18.90 3.42
N THR A 53 22.41 17.89 3.94
CA THR A 53 22.78 17.23 5.19
C THR A 53 24.10 16.48 5.05
N VAL A 54 24.29 15.74 3.95
CA VAL A 54 25.55 15.07 3.62
C VAL A 54 26.70 16.07 3.52
N ASP A 55 26.51 17.16 2.79
CA ASP A 55 27.53 18.20 2.62
C ASP A 55 27.91 18.81 3.97
N LYS A 56 26.91 19.19 4.78
CA LYS A 56 27.13 19.74 6.12
C LYS A 56 27.86 18.76 7.03
N VAL A 57 27.42 17.51 7.11
CA VAL A 57 28.03 16.48 7.96
C VAL A 57 29.45 16.18 7.50
N SER A 58 29.68 16.08 6.19
CA SER A 58 31.01 15.81 5.63
C SER A 58 32.03 16.92 5.92
N SER A 59 31.57 18.17 5.97
CA SER A 59 32.42 19.32 6.32
C SER A 59 32.78 19.36 7.82
N ALA A 60 31.93 18.79 8.69
CA ALA A 60 32.11 18.81 10.14
C ALA A 60 32.87 17.58 10.66
N ILE A 61 32.56 16.39 10.14
CA ILE A 61 33.15 15.10 10.51
C ILE A 61 33.25 14.24 9.24
N PRO A 62 34.42 14.21 8.58
CA PRO A 62 34.59 13.47 7.32
C PRO A 62 34.18 11.99 7.41
N GLU A 63 34.33 11.38 8.58
CA GLU A 63 33.98 9.98 8.85
C GLU A 63 32.46 9.75 8.95
N ALA A 64 31.66 10.78 9.21
CA ALA A 64 30.21 10.69 9.30
C ALA A 64 29.53 10.95 7.93
N ALA A 65 30.27 11.46 6.93
CA ALA A 65 29.77 11.72 5.59
C ALA A 65 29.15 10.46 4.94
N ASN A 66 29.79 9.32 5.15
CA ASN A 66 29.38 8.03 4.60
C ASN A 66 28.08 7.52 5.24
N LEU A 67 27.91 7.72 6.55
CA LEU A 67 26.67 7.39 7.26
C LEU A 67 25.50 8.28 6.80
N ALA A 68 25.74 9.59 6.67
CA ALA A 68 24.73 10.52 6.16
C ALA A 68 24.26 10.17 4.74
N ARG A 69 25.17 9.67 3.89
CA ARG A 69 24.82 9.19 2.53
C ARG A 69 23.92 7.97 2.56
N ILE A 70 24.16 7.02 3.46
CA ILE A 70 23.30 5.84 3.61
C ILE A 70 21.93 6.25 4.11
N GLU A 71 21.87 7.12 5.10
CA GLU A 71 20.61 7.65 5.61
C GLU A 71 19.82 8.33 4.49
N ALA A 72 20.46 9.19 3.70
CA ALA A 72 19.86 9.81 2.52
C ALA A 72 19.25 8.79 1.55
N GLN A 73 19.98 7.71 1.26
CA GLN A 73 19.50 6.63 0.39
C GLN A 73 18.29 5.89 0.97
N GLN A 74 18.32 5.57 2.27
CA GLN A 74 17.21 4.91 2.95
C GLN A 74 15.94 5.77 2.91
N LEU A 75 16.07 7.07 3.15
CA LEU A 75 14.96 8.02 3.10
C LEU A 75 14.38 8.13 1.69
N ALA A 76 15.23 8.24 0.67
CA ALA A 76 14.79 8.24 -0.73
C ALA A 76 14.07 6.94 -1.10
N PHE A 77 14.52 5.79 -0.60
CA PHE A 77 13.84 4.52 -0.81
C PHE A 77 12.45 4.47 -0.16
N VAL A 78 12.34 4.92 1.09
CA VAL A 78 11.05 5.02 1.81
C VAL A 78 10.06 5.89 1.03
N GLU A 79 10.51 7.02 0.50
CA GLU A 79 9.67 7.92 -0.29
C GLU A 79 9.17 7.25 -1.58
N ARG A 80 10.07 6.59 -2.33
CA ARG A 80 9.71 5.85 -3.56
C ARG A 80 8.69 4.74 -3.29
N LEU A 81 8.89 3.95 -2.23
CA LEU A 81 7.93 2.92 -1.80
C LEU A 81 6.58 3.51 -1.41
N THR A 82 6.57 4.65 -0.73
CA THR A 82 5.34 5.31 -0.31
C THR A 82 4.54 5.78 -1.53
N ARG A 83 5.20 6.40 -2.53
CA ARG A 83 4.57 6.79 -3.80
C ARG A 83 4.00 5.59 -4.54
N TYR A 84 4.74 4.48 -4.60
CA TYR A 84 4.25 3.24 -5.20
C TYR A 84 2.95 2.76 -4.53
N ALA A 85 2.94 2.70 -3.20
CA ALA A 85 1.78 2.24 -2.44
C ALA A 85 0.56 3.16 -2.65
N ASP A 86 0.76 4.48 -2.62
CA ASP A 86 -0.29 5.47 -2.87
C ASP A 86 -0.90 5.31 -4.27
N ARG A 87 -0.08 5.18 -5.32
CA ARG A 87 -0.56 5.01 -6.70
C ARG A 87 -1.35 3.72 -6.87
N ARG A 88 -0.87 2.62 -6.29
CA ARG A 88 -1.58 1.33 -6.33
C ARG A 88 -2.90 1.38 -5.57
N ALA A 89 -2.93 2.04 -4.41
CA ALA A 89 -4.15 2.28 -3.64
C ALA A 89 -5.17 3.11 -4.45
N GLN A 90 -4.71 4.18 -5.10
CA GLN A 90 -5.57 5.02 -5.95
C GLN A 90 -6.16 4.24 -7.12
N ALA A 91 -5.36 3.41 -7.79
CA ALA A 91 -5.83 2.54 -8.88
C ALA A 91 -6.88 1.53 -8.39
N ALA A 92 -6.63 0.85 -7.27
CA ALA A 92 -7.59 -0.08 -6.68
C ALA A 92 -8.89 0.62 -6.26
N ALA A 93 -8.80 1.79 -5.62
CA ALA A 93 -9.96 2.60 -5.28
C ALA A 93 -10.73 3.06 -6.53
N GLY A 94 -10.04 3.35 -7.63
CA GLY A 94 -10.64 3.66 -8.92
C GLY A 94 -11.47 2.50 -9.47
N ALA A 95 -10.91 1.29 -9.48
CA ALA A 95 -11.61 0.09 -9.91
C ALA A 95 -12.82 -0.23 -9.02
N ILE A 96 -12.69 -0.11 -7.69
CA ILE A 96 -13.82 -0.27 -6.76
C ILE A 96 -14.95 0.72 -7.07
N ARG A 97 -14.62 1.99 -7.36
CA ARG A 97 -15.64 2.99 -7.75
C ARG A 97 -16.31 2.66 -9.08
N GLN A 98 -15.59 2.09 -10.04
CA GLN A 98 -16.17 1.66 -11.31
C GLN A 98 -17.19 0.53 -11.11
N LEU A 99 -17.04 -0.28 -10.06
CA LEU A 99 -18.01 -1.29 -9.65
C LEU A 99 -19.18 -0.72 -8.83
N GLY A 100 -19.28 0.61 -8.69
CA GLY A 100 -20.35 1.28 -7.94
C GLY A 100 -20.20 1.20 -6.42
N LEU A 101 -19.07 0.74 -5.91
CA LEU A 101 -18.81 0.60 -4.49
C LEU A 101 -18.04 1.80 -3.93
N ASN A 102 -18.18 2.05 -2.62
CA ASN A 102 -17.41 3.07 -1.92
C ASN A 102 -16.11 2.46 -1.34
N PRO A 103 -14.92 2.85 -1.81
CA PRO A 103 -13.66 2.31 -1.31
C PRO A 103 -13.43 2.53 0.19
N ASN A 104 -13.91 3.65 0.74
CA ASN A 104 -13.74 3.94 2.17
C ASN A 104 -14.63 3.04 3.04
N ALA A 105 -15.85 2.74 2.57
CA ALA A 105 -16.72 1.79 3.25
C ALA A 105 -16.15 0.36 3.19
N LEU A 106 -15.52 0.00 2.07
CA LEU A 106 -14.86 -1.29 1.92
C LEU A 106 -13.69 -1.44 2.89
N ILE A 107 -12.79 -0.44 2.98
CA ILE A 107 -11.68 -0.46 3.97
C ILE A 107 -12.25 -0.67 5.39
N ALA A 108 -13.27 0.10 5.78
CA ALA A 108 -13.87 -0.02 7.10
C ALA A 108 -14.49 -1.40 7.38
N SER A 109 -15.00 -2.09 6.35
CA SER A 109 -15.54 -3.45 6.47
C SER A 109 -14.46 -4.54 6.61
N VAL A 110 -13.30 -4.33 5.97
CA VAL A 110 -12.16 -5.26 6.06
C VAL A 110 -11.50 -5.18 7.44
N ASP A 111 -11.40 -3.97 8.01
CA ASP A 111 -10.85 -3.74 9.35
C ASP A 111 -11.70 -4.40 10.47
N GLY A 112 -13.01 -4.55 10.26
CA GLY A 112 -13.92 -5.13 11.25
C GLY A 112 -13.97 -6.66 11.29
N THR A 113 -13.52 -7.35 10.25
CA THR A 113 -13.77 -8.80 10.08
C THR A 113 -12.49 -9.64 10.07
N ASP A 114 -11.34 -9.06 9.71
CA ASP A 114 -10.09 -9.79 9.47
C ASP A 114 -8.83 -8.95 9.76
N ALA A 115 -8.86 -8.07 10.78
CA ALA A 115 -7.68 -7.35 11.25
C ALA A 115 -6.66 -8.29 11.93
N ARG A 116 -6.12 -9.26 11.19
CA ARG A 116 -4.92 -10.00 11.53
C ARG A 116 -3.72 -9.12 11.17
N GLY A 117 -3.47 -8.12 12.01
CA GLY A 117 -2.23 -7.36 11.99
C GLY A 117 -1.06 -8.32 12.17
N GLY A 118 -0.04 -8.19 11.33
CA GLY A 118 1.24 -8.86 11.54
C GLY A 118 1.85 -8.52 12.91
N PRO A 119 2.90 -9.21 13.33
CA PRO A 119 3.51 -9.00 14.64
C PRO A 119 3.76 -7.51 14.92
N PHE A 120 3.46 -7.09 16.15
CA PHE A 120 3.71 -5.73 16.61
C PHE A 120 5.19 -5.38 16.41
N MET A 121 5.46 -4.43 15.54
CA MET A 121 6.80 -3.89 15.30
C MET A 121 6.91 -2.58 16.08
N SER A 122 7.93 -2.46 16.93
CA SER A 122 8.28 -1.18 17.52
C SER A 122 8.51 -0.17 16.39
N LEU A 123 7.78 0.94 16.41
CA LEU A 123 7.85 1.98 15.38
C LEU A 123 9.00 2.97 15.60
N ALA A 124 9.87 2.73 16.60
CA ALA A 124 11.05 3.56 16.79
C ALA A 124 12.02 3.39 15.61
N THR A 125 12.18 4.44 14.81
CA THR A 125 13.18 4.49 13.72
C THR A 125 14.46 5.18 14.17
N ASP A 126 14.38 5.96 15.25
CA ASP A 126 15.50 6.69 15.83
C ASP A 126 15.99 6.07 17.15
N HIS A 127 17.27 6.29 17.44
CA HIS A 127 17.94 5.83 18.66
C HIS A 127 17.33 6.36 19.98
N ASN A 128 16.55 7.44 19.92
CA ASN A 128 15.85 8.05 21.05
C ASN A 128 14.42 7.48 21.25
N GLY A 129 14.00 6.53 20.41
CA GLY A 129 12.65 5.96 20.43
C GLY A 129 11.61 6.69 19.58
N SER A 130 11.95 7.76 18.87
CA SER A 130 11.02 8.45 17.96
C SER A 130 10.78 7.68 16.66
N LEU A 131 9.59 7.87 16.11
CA LEU A 131 9.22 7.43 14.76
C LEU A 131 9.38 8.63 13.82
N ASP A 132 10.19 8.46 12.79
CA ASP A 132 10.31 9.41 11.70
C ASP A 132 8.97 9.46 10.96
N PRO A 133 8.36 10.66 10.79
CA PRO A 133 7.08 10.83 10.10
C PRO A 133 7.02 10.19 8.70
N ARG A 134 8.15 10.09 7.99
CA ARG A 134 8.23 9.48 6.65
C ARG A 134 7.98 7.98 6.71
N PHE A 135 8.54 7.28 7.70
CA PHE A 135 8.30 5.86 7.91
C PHE A 135 6.88 5.59 8.41
N GLN A 136 6.33 6.47 9.25
CA GLN A 136 4.92 6.43 9.62
C GLN A 136 4.02 6.53 8.38
N ARG A 137 4.31 7.49 7.50
CA ARG A 137 3.57 7.70 6.25
C ARG A 137 3.66 6.48 5.34
N LEU A 138 4.83 5.84 5.23
CA LEU A 138 5.00 4.60 4.49
C LEU A 138 4.09 3.49 5.03
N GLY A 139 4.11 3.24 6.34
CA GLY A 139 3.27 2.21 6.97
C GLY A 139 1.78 2.42 6.70
N LEU A 140 1.29 3.67 6.85
CA LEU A 140 -0.11 4.02 6.55
C LEU A 140 -0.46 3.81 5.07
N SER A 141 0.45 4.13 4.16
CA SER A 141 0.24 3.97 2.70
C SER A 141 0.18 2.51 2.30
N LEU A 142 1.07 1.68 2.84
CA LEU A 142 1.09 0.23 2.61
C LEU A 142 -0.18 -0.44 3.16
N ALA A 143 -0.60 -0.09 4.38
CA ALA A 143 -1.82 -0.63 4.97
C ALA A 143 -3.06 -0.29 4.13
N ARG A 144 -3.16 0.97 3.68
CA ARG A 144 -4.26 1.41 2.81
C ARG A 144 -4.25 0.70 1.45
N MET A 145 -3.07 0.57 0.84
CA MET A 145 -2.89 -0.17 -0.42
C MET A 145 -3.37 -1.61 -0.26
N ASP A 146 -2.89 -2.31 0.76
CA ASP A 146 -3.23 -3.70 1.02
C ASP A 146 -4.74 -3.89 1.24
N ALA A 147 -5.37 -3.05 2.09
CA ALA A 147 -6.81 -3.10 2.33
C ALA A 147 -7.63 -2.92 1.05
N LEU A 148 -7.25 -1.97 0.19
CA LEU A 148 -7.96 -1.71 -1.07
C LEU A 148 -7.71 -2.79 -2.12
N VAL A 149 -6.48 -3.30 -2.23
CA VAL A 149 -6.14 -4.37 -3.18
C VAL A 149 -6.83 -5.67 -2.78
N ARG A 150 -6.77 -6.05 -1.50
CA ARG A 150 -7.49 -7.22 -0.98
C ARG A 150 -9.00 -7.06 -1.10
N GLY A 151 -9.53 -5.89 -0.74
CA GLY A 151 -10.94 -5.58 -0.88
C GLY A 151 -11.42 -5.72 -2.33
N LEU A 152 -10.68 -5.15 -3.29
CA LEU A 152 -10.99 -5.28 -4.72
C LEU A 152 -10.96 -6.74 -5.18
N ALA A 153 -9.95 -7.52 -4.78
CA ALA A 153 -9.85 -8.93 -5.11
C ALA A 153 -10.97 -9.79 -4.51
N GLY A 154 -11.53 -9.36 -3.38
CA GLY A 154 -12.64 -10.03 -2.70
C GLY A 154 -14.03 -9.73 -3.30
N ILE A 155 -14.16 -8.80 -4.24
CA ILE A 155 -15.46 -8.48 -4.86
C ILE A 155 -15.86 -9.61 -5.83
N PRO A 156 -16.99 -10.31 -5.58
CA PRO A 156 -17.47 -11.35 -6.49
C PRO A 156 -17.75 -10.78 -7.88
N GLN A 157 -17.12 -11.35 -8.91
CA GLN A 157 -17.27 -10.92 -10.31
C GLN A 157 -18.50 -11.50 -11.01
N VAL A 158 -19.32 -12.29 -10.31
CA VAL A 158 -20.58 -12.81 -10.86
C VAL A 158 -21.70 -11.82 -10.59
N HIS A 159 -22.10 -11.12 -11.65
CA HIS A 159 -23.41 -10.49 -11.73
C HIS A 159 -24.46 -11.59 -11.43
N PRO A 160 -25.33 -11.48 -10.41
CA PRO A 160 -26.52 -12.33 -10.37
C PRO A 160 -27.20 -12.12 -11.71
N ALA A 161 -27.40 -13.19 -12.48
CA ALA A 161 -28.02 -13.13 -13.79
C ALA A 161 -29.17 -12.12 -13.78
N ASN A 162 -29.19 -11.26 -14.80
CA ASN A 162 -30.29 -10.34 -15.06
C ASN A 162 -31.60 -11.05 -14.69
N MET A 163 -32.42 -10.46 -13.83
CA MET A 163 -33.80 -10.90 -13.65
C MET A 163 -34.61 -10.57 -14.91
N GLU A 164 -34.16 -11.05 -16.07
CA GLU A 164 -35.10 -11.52 -17.07
C GLU A 164 -35.83 -12.70 -16.44
N TYR A 165 -36.91 -12.36 -15.74
CA TYR A 165 -37.98 -13.26 -15.39
C TYR A 165 -38.52 -13.86 -16.68
N ILE A 166 -37.84 -14.89 -17.20
CA ILE A 166 -38.43 -15.83 -18.12
C ILE A 166 -38.67 -17.10 -17.32
N SER A 167 -39.87 -17.19 -16.74
CA SER A 167 -40.62 -18.43 -16.86
C SER A 167 -42.09 -18.10 -17.13
N SER A 168 -42.53 -18.57 -18.29
CA SER A 168 -43.91 -18.64 -18.73
C SER A 168 -44.79 -19.25 -17.62
N GLY A 169 -45.88 -18.57 -17.31
CA GLY A 169 -46.74 -18.89 -16.18
C GLY A 169 -48.10 -19.47 -16.55
N PHE A 170 -48.25 -20.13 -17.70
CA PHE A 170 -49.52 -20.75 -18.10
C PHE A 170 -49.78 -22.02 -17.26
N GLY A 171 -50.88 -22.07 -16.50
CA GLY A 171 -51.30 -23.28 -15.78
C GLY A 171 -51.91 -23.06 -14.39
N TYR A 172 -52.65 -24.08 -13.94
CA TYR A 172 -53.41 -24.13 -12.69
C TYR A 172 -52.51 -24.05 -11.44
N ARG A 173 -52.90 -23.23 -10.46
CA ARG A 173 -52.22 -23.13 -9.15
C ARG A 173 -53.26 -23.10 -8.02
N SER A 174 -52.92 -23.61 -6.84
CA SER A 174 -53.72 -23.42 -5.62
C SER A 174 -53.41 -22.06 -4.99
N ASP A 175 -54.47 -21.31 -4.65
CA ASP A 175 -54.44 -20.05 -3.93
C ASP A 175 -54.00 -20.28 -2.47
N PRO A 176 -52.97 -19.57 -1.97
CA PRO A 176 -52.42 -19.80 -0.63
C PRO A 176 -53.25 -19.17 0.50
N ILE A 177 -54.35 -18.47 0.22
CA ILE A 177 -55.26 -17.87 1.21
C ILE A 177 -56.61 -18.60 1.24
N THR A 178 -57.13 -19.04 0.09
CA THR A 178 -58.43 -19.73 0.02
C THR A 178 -58.33 -21.23 -0.23
N GLY A 179 -57.14 -21.75 -0.56
CA GLY A 179 -56.92 -23.16 -0.94
C GLY A 179 -57.58 -23.55 -2.27
N GLY A 180 -58.31 -22.62 -2.91
CA GLY A 180 -59.02 -22.82 -4.16
C GLY A 180 -58.08 -22.75 -5.37
N ALA A 181 -58.46 -23.42 -6.44
CA ALA A 181 -57.62 -23.52 -7.62
C ALA A 181 -57.90 -22.34 -8.59
N ALA A 182 -56.87 -21.54 -8.92
CA ALA A 182 -56.96 -20.33 -9.75
C ALA A 182 -56.28 -20.53 -11.12
N PHE A 183 -56.96 -20.11 -12.19
CA PHE A 183 -56.48 -20.18 -13.57
C PHE A 183 -56.10 -18.79 -14.07
N HIS A 184 -54.82 -18.60 -14.45
CA HIS A 184 -54.32 -17.34 -15.02
C HIS A 184 -54.15 -17.50 -16.53
N SER A 185 -54.86 -16.69 -17.31
CA SER A 185 -54.72 -16.64 -18.78
C SER A 185 -53.92 -15.43 -19.24
N GLY A 186 -52.74 -15.67 -19.82
CA GLY A 186 -52.00 -14.74 -20.67
C GLY A 186 -50.64 -14.33 -20.10
N MET A 187 -49.57 -14.19 -20.90
CA MET A 187 -49.39 -14.16 -22.36
C MET A 187 -48.22 -15.06 -22.76
#